data_AF-A0A9E1SSA5-F1
#
_entry.id   AF-A0A9E1SSA5-F1
#
_cell.length_a   1.000
_cell.length_b   1.000
_cell.length_c   1.000
_cell.angle_alpha   90.00
_cell.angle_beta   90.00
_cell.angle_gamma   90.00
#
_symmetry.space_group_name_H-M   'P 1'
#
loop_
_entity.id
_entity.type
_entity.pdbx_description
1 polymer ?
#
loop_
_entity_poly.entity_id
_entity_poly.type
_entity_poly.pdbx_seq_one_letter_code
_entity_poly.pdbx_strand_id
1 'polypeptide(L)'
;MHAPSSGPAALRRGAERLLDWVLPPQCLACGAASGRHGALCGDCWEQADFLTAPWCYCCGLPFELQMLEGALCGACLRDPPVFTRARAAMAYDELSRRMILGLKYGDRADMAPAFATWLGRAGSALIDEADWIAPVPLHWTRLFSRRFNQAAMLARLLARDAAKPFAPDMLQRRKRTPTQAGLSPSKRRRNVQGVFAVNHRWQTRIEGRRVLLIDDVLTTGATVTACTKVLLRAGASGVDVLTLARVVRSNRD
;
A
#
# COMPACT_ATOMS: atom_id res chain seq x y z
N MET A 1 15.45 -26.78 42.44
CA MET A 1 16.58 -26.50 41.52
C MET A 1 16.13 -26.89 40.11
N HIS A 2 15.59 -25.94 39.33
CA HIS A 2 15.19 -26.16 37.94
C HIS A 2 16.27 -25.60 37.02
N ALA A 3 16.86 -26.47 36.20
CA ALA A 3 17.80 -26.11 35.15
C ALA A 3 17.04 -25.41 34.00
N PRO A 4 17.57 -24.32 33.42
CA PRO A 4 16.94 -23.69 32.27
C PRO A 4 17.33 -24.44 30.98
N SER A 5 16.34 -24.90 30.24
CA SER A 5 16.48 -25.47 28.90
C SER A 5 16.85 -24.39 27.87
N SER A 6 18.14 -24.25 27.57
CA SER A 6 18.72 -23.21 26.70
C SER A 6 19.16 -23.73 25.31
N GLY A 7 18.41 -24.67 24.72
CA GLY A 7 18.79 -25.32 23.46
C GLY A 7 18.52 -24.52 22.18
N PRO A 8 17.27 -24.09 21.88
CA PRO A 8 16.94 -23.57 20.54
C PRO A 8 17.24 -22.08 20.34
N ALA A 9 17.06 -21.26 21.39
CA ALA A 9 17.16 -19.81 21.28
C ALA A 9 18.61 -19.30 21.26
N ALA A 10 19.54 -20.01 21.90
CA ALA A 10 20.96 -19.63 21.94
C ALA A 10 21.65 -19.88 20.59
N LEU A 11 21.38 -21.03 19.97
CA LEU A 11 21.85 -21.36 18.62
C LEU A 11 21.31 -20.38 17.57
N ARG A 12 20.04 -20.01 17.67
CA ARG A 12 19.40 -19.05 16.77
C ARG A 12 20.01 -17.65 16.87
N ARG A 13 20.25 -17.17 18.10
CA ARG A 13 20.95 -15.89 18.36
C ARG A 13 22.41 -15.91 17.89
N GLY A 14 23.10 -17.04 18.01
CA GLY A 14 24.47 -17.20 17.50
C GLY A 14 24.54 -17.14 15.98
N ALA A 15 23.61 -17.81 15.29
CA ALA A 15 23.49 -17.77 13.84
C ALA A 15 23.08 -16.39 13.32
N GLU A 16 22.13 -15.71 13.99
CA GLU A 16 21.71 -14.34 13.68
C GLU A 16 22.89 -13.35 13.78
N ARG A 17 23.71 -13.45 14.84
CA ARG A 17 24.91 -12.61 15.01
C ARG A 17 25.99 -12.85 13.96
N LEU A 18 26.15 -14.09 13.50
CA LEU A 18 27.11 -14.43 12.44
C LEU A 18 26.62 -13.92 11.07
N LEU A 19 25.30 -14.01 10.83
CA LEU A 19 24.63 -13.43 9.67
C LEU A 19 24.72 -11.91 9.67
N ASP A 20 24.51 -11.24 10.81
CA ASP A 20 24.65 -9.78 10.94
C ASP A 20 26.09 -9.30 10.72
N TRP A 21 27.08 -10.16 10.91
CA TRP A 21 28.48 -9.83 10.62
C TRP A 21 28.81 -9.90 9.13
N VAL A 22 28.19 -10.85 8.41
CA VAL A 22 28.36 -11.04 6.96
C VAL A 22 27.42 -10.15 6.14
N LEU A 23 26.23 -9.86 6.69
CA LEU A 23 25.15 -9.06 6.10
C LEU A 23 24.63 -8.07 7.16
N PRO A 24 25.38 -6.99 7.43
CA PRO A 24 24.97 -6.03 8.44
C PRO A 24 23.60 -5.44 8.11
N PRO A 25 22.73 -5.23 9.11
CA PRO A 25 21.45 -4.56 8.91
C PRO A 25 21.66 -3.21 8.24
N GLN A 26 20.94 -2.99 7.14
CA GLN A 26 21.01 -1.77 6.34
C GLN A 26 19.69 -1.00 6.39
N CYS A 27 19.81 0.32 6.36
CA CYS A 27 18.68 1.24 6.26
C CYS A 27 17.88 0.96 4.98
N LEU A 28 16.55 0.89 5.11
CA LEU A 28 15.66 0.67 3.96
C LEU A 28 15.67 1.81 2.94
N ALA A 29 16.13 3.00 3.30
CA ALA A 29 16.17 4.14 2.39
C ALA A 29 17.56 4.40 1.81
N CYS A 30 18.59 4.53 2.65
CA CYS A 30 19.93 4.95 2.22
C CYS A 30 20.97 3.83 2.19
N GLY A 31 20.67 2.63 2.71
CA GLY A 31 21.62 1.51 2.76
C GLY A 31 22.71 1.64 3.84
N ALA A 32 22.76 2.73 4.61
CA ALA A 32 23.68 2.86 5.74
C ALA A 32 23.41 1.81 6.82
N ALA A 33 24.42 1.50 7.64
CA ALA A 33 24.26 0.57 8.75
C ALA A 33 23.11 1.03 9.68
N SER A 34 22.23 0.10 10.04
CA SER A 34 21.09 0.32 10.93
C SER A 34 21.18 -0.62 12.13
N GLY A 35 20.48 -0.30 13.22
CA GLY A 35 20.49 -1.15 14.42
C GLY A 35 19.66 -2.44 14.30
N ARG A 36 18.87 -2.59 13.23
CA ARG A 36 18.00 -3.75 13.00
C ARG A 36 17.64 -3.89 11.53
N HIS A 37 17.48 -5.12 11.06
CA HIS A 37 16.92 -5.40 9.73
C HIS A 37 15.51 -4.80 9.60
N GLY A 38 15.14 -4.35 8.39
CA GLY A 38 13.79 -3.83 8.17
C GLY A 38 13.54 -2.43 8.76
N ALA A 39 14.58 -1.63 9.05
CA ALA A 39 14.43 -0.30 9.66
C ALA A 39 15.06 0.83 8.87
N LEU A 40 14.60 2.04 9.16
CA LEU A 40 15.30 3.27 8.78
C LEU A 40 16.37 3.59 9.82
N CYS A 41 17.49 4.18 9.38
CA CYS A 41 18.40 4.87 10.29
C CYS A 41 17.72 6.13 10.86
N GLY A 42 18.32 6.74 11.89
CA GLY A 42 17.78 7.96 12.53
C GLY A 42 17.45 9.06 11.52
N ASP A 43 18.43 9.44 10.69
CA ASP A 43 18.26 10.50 9.69
C ASP A 43 17.13 10.24 8.69
N CYS A 44 17.00 8.99 8.23
CA CYS A 44 15.93 8.61 7.31
C CYS A 44 14.57 8.52 8.01
N TRP A 45 14.55 8.17 9.30
CA TRP A 45 13.33 8.17 10.08
C TRP A 45 12.82 9.59 10.31
N GLU A 46 13.70 10.55 10.61
CA GLU A 46 13.35 11.97 10.76
C GLU A 46 12.86 12.61 9.46
N GLN A 47 13.41 12.19 8.32
CA GLN A 47 12.95 12.64 7.00
C GLN A 47 11.64 11.99 6.54
N ALA A 48 11.19 10.90 7.18
CA ALA A 48 10.00 10.20 6.75
C ALA A 48 8.73 10.95 7.14
N ASP A 49 8.04 11.50 6.15
CA ASP A 49 6.76 12.19 6.33
C ASP A 49 5.60 11.19 6.47
N PHE A 50 5.45 10.61 7.67
CA PHE A 50 4.33 9.73 8.01
C PHE A 50 3.05 10.55 8.20
N LEU A 51 1.99 10.12 7.52
CA LEU A 51 0.70 10.82 7.58
C LEU A 51 -0.09 10.37 8.80
N THR A 52 -0.57 11.35 9.56
CA THR A 52 -1.49 11.16 10.69
C THR A 52 -2.71 12.07 10.55
N ALA A 53 -3.74 11.82 11.36
CA ALA A 53 -4.87 12.75 11.48
C ALA A 53 -4.37 14.13 11.97
N PRO A 54 -5.04 15.24 11.60
CA PRO A 54 -6.28 15.31 10.83
C PRO A 54 -6.07 15.14 9.31
N TRP A 55 -6.97 14.41 8.68
CA TRP A 55 -6.99 14.20 7.23
C TRP A 55 -8.42 14.24 6.69
N CYS A 56 -8.57 14.45 5.38
CA CYS A 56 -9.84 14.31 4.71
C CYS A 56 -10.42 12.92 4.96
N TYR A 57 -11.64 12.85 5.49
CA TYR A 57 -12.32 11.61 5.82
C TYR A 57 -12.37 10.65 4.62
N CYS A 58 -12.68 11.19 3.44
CA CYS A 58 -12.78 10.45 2.20
C CYS A 58 -11.40 10.11 1.59
N CYS A 59 -10.65 11.08 1.07
CA CYS A 59 -9.42 10.76 0.33
C CYS A 59 -8.16 10.61 1.19
N GLY A 60 -8.20 10.90 2.50
CA GLY A 60 -7.06 10.84 3.40
C GLY A 60 -5.99 11.91 3.16
N LEU A 61 -6.37 13.08 2.62
CA LEU A 61 -5.44 14.21 2.38
C LEU A 61 -5.18 14.87 3.72
N PRO A 62 -3.92 14.96 4.20
CA PRO A 62 -3.64 15.60 5.47
C PRO A 62 -4.11 17.06 5.45
N PHE A 63 -4.64 17.53 6.57
CA PHE A 63 -4.97 18.92 6.79
C PHE A 63 -3.84 19.59 7.56
N GLU A 64 -3.53 20.85 7.23
CA GLU A 64 -2.53 21.64 7.95
C GLU A 64 -3.05 22.13 9.31
N LEU A 65 -4.37 22.25 9.45
CA LEU A 65 -5.04 22.73 10.66
C LEU A 65 -5.91 21.62 11.26
N GLN A 66 -6.21 21.76 12.55
CA GLN A 66 -7.21 20.92 13.20
C GLN A 66 -8.55 21.08 12.50
N MET A 67 -9.20 19.96 12.23
CA MET A 67 -10.49 19.90 11.56
C MET A 67 -11.45 19.06 12.41
N LEU A 68 -12.74 19.32 12.24
CA LEU A 68 -13.79 18.48 12.81
C LEU A 68 -13.72 17.05 12.25
N GLU A 69 -14.23 16.10 13.03
CA GLU A 69 -14.36 14.71 12.59
C GLU A 69 -15.24 14.63 11.34
N GLY A 70 -14.86 13.78 10.38
CA GLY A 70 -15.59 13.64 9.11
C GLY A 70 -15.30 14.74 8.07
N ALA A 71 -14.41 15.71 8.36
CA ALA A 71 -14.10 16.79 7.43
C ALA A 71 -13.63 16.30 6.04
N LEU A 72 -14.12 16.96 4.99
CA LEU A 72 -13.78 16.69 3.59
C LEU A 72 -12.92 17.82 3.02
N CYS A 73 -11.93 17.48 2.20
CA CYS A 73 -11.17 18.49 1.46
C CYS A 73 -12.01 19.06 0.30
N GLY A 74 -11.66 20.25 -0.18
CA GLY A 74 -12.39 20.91 -1.28
C GLY A 74 -12.47 20.09 -2.57
N ALA A 75 -11.47 19.25 -2.86
CA ALA A 75 -11.51 18.33 -3.99
C ALA A 75 -12.58 17.24 -3.82
N CYS A 76 -12.68 16.63 -2.62
CA CYS A 76 -13.69 15.62 -2.32
C CYS A 76 -15.10 16.20 -2.21
N LEU A 77 -15.24 17.45 -1.77
CA LEU A 77 -16.55 18.15 -1.79
C LEU A 77 -17.03 18.41 -3.22
N ARG A 78 -16.10 18.74 -4.13
CA ARG A 78 -16.43 19.08 -5.52
C ARG A 78 -16.69 17.86 -6.41
N ASP A 79 -15.83 16.86 -6.34
CA ASP A 79 -15.91 15.62 -7.13
C ASP A 79 -15.56 14.43 -6.23
N PRO A 80 -16.53 13.91 -5.47
CA PRO A 80 -16.30 12.79 -4.57
C PRO A 80 -15.76 11.57 -5.33
N PRO A 81 -14.69 10.92 -4.85
CA PRO A 81 -14.22 9.68 -5.46
C PRO A 81 -15.26 8.57 -5.26
N VAL A 82 -15.16 7.53 -6.11
CA VAL A 82 -16.06 6.37 -6.06
C VAL A 82 -15.74 5.37 -4.95
N PHE A 83 -14.54 5.44 -4.37
CA PHE A 83 -14.18 4.64 -3.19
C PHE A 83 -14.67 5.35 -1.93
N THR A 84 -14.91 4.58 -0.87
CA THR A 84 -15.47 5.08 0.38
C THR A 84 -14.44 5.90 1.15
N ARG A 85 -13.29 5.30 1.49
CA ARG A 85 -12.16 5.98 2.11
C ARG A 85 -10.83 5.55 1.50
N ALA A 86 -9.86 6.45 1.55
CA ALA A 86 -8.47 6.16 1.25
C ALA A 86 -7.57 6.61 2.42
N ARG A 87 -6.57 5.79 2.75
CA ARG A 87 -5.50 6.13 3.68
C ARG A 87 -4.14 5.82 3.05
N ALA A 88 -3.12 6.54 3.50
CA ALA A 88 -1.75 6.30 3.08
C ALA A 88 -0.83 6.40 4.29
N ALA A 89 0.25 5.61 4.31
CA ALA A 89 1.19 5.62 5.42
C ALA A 89 2.08 6.88 5.45
N MET A 90 2.43 7.41 4.27
CA MET A 90 3.34 8.55 4.14
C MET A 90 2.97 9.48 2.98
N ALA A 91 3.50 10.70 3.02
CA ALA A 91 3.52 11.57 1.85
C ALA A 91 4.47 10.97 0.79
N TYR A 92 4.20 11.28 -0.48
CA TYR A 92 5.04 10.89 -1.60
C TYR A 92 6.04 12.01 -1.89
N ASP A 93 7.26 11.79 -1.42
CA ASP A 93 8.45 12.66 -1.48
C ASP A 93 9.67 11.87 -1.99
N GLU A 94 10.88 12.45 -1.95
CA GLU A 94 12.08 11.76 -2.43
C GLU A 94 12.48 10.55 -1.59
N LEU A 95 12.25 10.56 -0.27
CA LEU A 95 12.60 9.44 0.60
C LEU A 95 11.69 8.24 0.34
N SER A 96 10.37 8.46 0.43
CA SER A 96 9.35 7.44 0.15
C SER A 96 9.46 6.94 -1.29
N ARG A 97 9.75 7.82 -2.27
CA ARG A 97 10.00 7.43 -3.66
C ARG A 97 11.19 6.48 -3.78
N ARG A 98 12.32 6.76 -3.14
CA ARG A 98 13.49 5.86 -3.14
C ARG A 98 13.13 4.48 -2.57
N MET A 99 12.48 4.46 -1.41
CA MET A 99 12.02 3.22 -0.76
C MET A 99 11.06 2.42 -1.64
N ILE A 100 10.05 3.08 -2.21
CA ILE A 100 9.08 2.45 -3.11
C ILE A 100 9.80 1.89 -4.32
N LEU A 101 10.67 2.65 -4.98
CA LEU A 101 11.44 2.21 -6.14
C LEU A 101 12.37 1.04 -5.82
N GLY A 102 12.97 1.02 -4.62
CA GLY A 102 13.75 -0.12 -4.10
C GLY A 102 12.92 -1.39 -4.06
N LEU A 103 11.69 -1.33 -3.53
CA LEU A 103 10.74 -2.45 -3.58
C LEU A 103 10.31 -2.79 -5.01
N LYS A 104 10.24 -1.78 -5.90
CA LYS A 104 9.77 -1.97 -7.28
C LYS A 104 10.77 -2.72 -8.16
N TYR A 105 12.06 -2.45 -8.00
CA TYR A 105 13.10 -2.81 -8.97
C TYR A 105 14.40 -3.33 -8.35
N GLY A 106 14.64 -3.10 -7.05
CA GLY A 106 15.94 -3.32 -6.41
C GLY A 106 16.13 -4.69 -5.74
N ASP A 107 15.26 -5.67 -5.99
CA ASP A 107 15.23 -6.97 -5.28
C ASP A 107 15.12 -6.83 -3.74
N ARG A 108 14.58 -5.70 -3.27
CA ARG A 108 14.46 -5.35 -1.85
C ARG A 108 13.15 -5.83 -1.23
N ALA A 109 12.87 -7.12 -1.37
CA ALA A 109 11.69 -7.74 -0.75
C ALA A 109 11.75 -7.69 0.80
N ASP A 110 12.94 -7.52 1.36
CA ASP A 110 13.22 -7.27 2.79
C ASP A 110 12.50 -6.03 3.35
N MET A 111 12.11 -5.07 2.49
CA MET A 111 11.33 -3.89 2.89
C MET A 111 9.85 -4.21 3.18
N ALA A 112 9.32 -5.30 2.63
CA ALA A 112 7.89 -5.58 2.66
C ALA A 112 7.28 -5.71 4.07
N PRO A 113 7.94 -6.35 5.06
CA PRO A 113 7.43 -6.42 6.43
C PRO A 113 7.31 -5.05 7.12
N ALA A 114 8.30 -4.18 6.92
CA ALA A 114 8.27 -2.82 7.47
C ALA A 114 7.12 -2.01 6.86
N PHE A 115 6.96 -2.11 5.55
CA PHE A 115 5.90 -1.44 4.81
C PHE A 115 4.51 -1.95 5.18
N ALA A 116 4.35 -3.27 5.37
CA ALA A 116 3.11 -3.85 5.87
C ALA A 116 2.78 -3.34 7.28
N THR A 117 3.78 -3.19 8.15
CA THR A 117 3.60 -2.60 9.49
C THR A 117 3.11 -1.15 9.40
N TRP A 118 3.71 -0.33 8.53
CA TRP A 118 3.30 1.06 8.36
C TRP A 118 1.89 1.19 7.77
N LEU A 119 1.54 0.35 6.78
CA LEU A 119 0.19 0.27 6.24
C LEU A 119 -0.82 -0.13 7.32
N GLY A 120 -0.49 -1.14 8.14
CA GLY A 120 -1.34 -1.62 9.23
C GLY A 120 -1.69 -0.52 10.22
N ARG A 121 -0.70 0.33 10.57
CA ARG A 121 -0.91 1.50 11.43
C ARG A 121 -1.77 2.58 10.76
N ALA A 122 -1.49 2.90 9.50
CA ALA A 122 -2.19 3.96 8.79
C ALA A 122 -3.65 3.60 8.44
N GLY A 123 -3.96 2.31 8.34
CA GLY A 123 -5.24 1.79 7.86
C GLY A 123 -5.96 0.87 8.83
N SER A 124 -5.65 0.86 10.13
CA SER A 124 -6.21 -0.10 11.09
C SER A 124 -7.74 -0.22 11.00
N ALA A 125 -8.47 0.91 11.06
CA ALA A 125 -9.92 0.92 10.93
C ALA A 125 -10.42 0.35 9.58
N LEU A 126 -9.73 0.67 8.48
CA LEU A 126 -10.08 0.16 7.15
C LEU A 126 -9.86 -1.36 7.06
N ILE A 127 -8.82 -1.87 7.73
CA ILE A 127 -8.52 -3.30 7.80
C ILE A 127 -9.59 -4.00 8.63
N ASP A 128 -9.94 -3.47 9.80
CA ASP A 128 -10.94 -4.05 10.70
C ASP A 128 -12.32 -4.15 10.06
N GLU A 129 -12.71 -3.15 9.26
CA GLU A 129 -13.99 -3.12 8.55
C GLU A 129 -13.99 -3.95 7.24
N ALA A 130 -12.85 -4.44 6.76
CA ALA A 130 -12.77 -5.17 5.51
C ALA A 130 -13.21 -6.64 5.64
N ASP A 131 -14.03 -7.11 4.68
CA ASP A 131 -14.30 -8.53 4.47
C ASP A 131 -13.20 -9.20 3.65
N TRP A 132 -12.63 -8.47 2.68
CA TRP A 132 -11.57 -8.95 1.79
C TRP A 132 -10.47 -7.91 1.64
N ILE A 133 -9.21 -8.38 1.68
CA ILE A 133 -8.06 -7.59 1.26
C ILE A 133 -7.62 -8.06 -0.12
N ALA A 134 -7.58 -7.15 -1.09
CA ALA A 134 -7.21 -7.44 -2.47
C ALA A 134 -6.15 -6.45 -2.98
N PRO A 135 -5.17 -6.90 -3.77
CA PRO A 135 -4.20 -6.00 -4.37
C PRO A 135 -4.74 -5.36 -5.65
N VAL A 136 -4.33 -4.13 -5.94
CA VAL A 136 -4.47 -3.56 -7.28
C VAL A 136 -3.62 -4.38 -8.26
N PRO A 137 -4.20 -4.86 -9.38
CA PRO A 137 -3.47 -5.74 -10.29
C PRO A 137 -2.49 -4.96 -11.17
N LEU A 138 -1.25 -5.44 -11.22
CA LEU A 138 -0.27 -5.00 -12.20
C LEU A 138 -0.55 -5.62 -13.58
N HIS A 139 -0.06 -4.97 -14.62
CA HIS A 139 -0.06 -5.56 -15.96
C HIS A 139 0.94 -6.73 -16.03
N TRP A 140 0.59 -7.81 -16.71
CA TRP A 140 1.42 -9.01 -16.81
C TRP A 140 2.84 -8.72 -17.35
N THR A 141 3.00 -7.81 -18.32
CA THR A 141 4.36 -7.42 -18.79
C THR A 141 5.20 -6.73 -17.71
N ARG A 142 4.57 -6.04 -16.74
CA ARG A 142 5.26 -5.45 -15.59
C ARG A 142 5.54 -6.49 -14.50
N LEU A 143 4.72 -7.54 -14.40
CA LEU A 143 4.99 -8.70 -13.55
C LEU A 143 6.21 -9.46 -14.05
N PHE A 144 6.32 -9.69 -15.36
CA PHE A 144 7.49 -10.34 -15.96
C PHE A 144 8.79 -9.55 -15.73
N SER A 145 8.77 -8.22 -15.84
CA SER A 145 9.97 -7.40 -15.61
C SER A 145 10.33 -7.20 -14.12
N ARG A 146 9.40 -7.43 -13.20
CA ARG A 146 9.57 -7.15 -11.75
C ARG A 146 9.44 -8.39 -10.86
N ARG A 147 9.27 -9.58 -11.44
CA ARG A 147 9.09 -10.90 -10.80
C ARG A 147 7.88 -11.07 -9.85
N PHE A 148 7.34 -10.00 -9.26
CA PHE A 148 6.24 -10.05 -8.29
C PHE A 148 5.33 -8.80 -8.33
N ASN A 149 4.09 -8.94 -7.83
CA ASN A 149 3.19 -7.81 -7.57
C ASN A 149 3.40 -7.29 -6.15
N GLN A 150 3.99 -6.10 -6.03
CA GLN A 150 4.30 -5.45 -4.76
C GLN A 150 3.04 -5.23 -3.92
N ALA A 151 1.95 -4.77 -4.55
CA ALA A 151 0.67 -4.61 -3.87
C ALA A 151 0.15 -5.97 -3.35
N ALA A 152 0.34 -7.06 -4.11
CA ALA A 152 -0.05 -8.40 -3.66
C ALA A 152 0.82 -8.92 -2.50
N MET A 153 2.11 -8.60 -2.50
CA MET A 153 3.01 -8.95 -1.40
C MET A 153 2.62 -8.23 -0.12
N LEU A 154 2.41 -6.91 -0.19
CA LEU A 154 1.98 -6.10 0.95
C LEU A 154 0.59 -6.52 1.43
N ALA A 155 -0.36 -6.73 0.52
CA ALA A 155 -1.70 -7.19 0.83
C ALA A 155 -1.71 -8.56 1.53
N ARG A 156 -0.84 -9.49 1.10
CA ARG A 156 -0.70 -10.79 1.75
C ARG A 156 -0.18 -10.68 3.18
N LEU A 157 0.84 -9.85 3.40
CA LEU A 157 1.40 -9.63 4.73
C LEU A 157 0.36 -8.98 5.65
N LEU A 158 -0.31 -7.93 5.19
CA LEU A 158 -1.39 -7.27 5.92
C LEU A 158 -2.53 -8.22 6.28
N ALA A 159 -3.00 -9.01 5.32
CA ALA A 159 -4.09 -9.96 5.54
C ALA A 159 -3.69 -11.05 6.55
N ARG A 160 -2.46 -11.55 6.48
CA ARG A 160 -1.93 -12.48 7.48
C ARG A 160 -1.88 -11.85 8.86
N ASP A 161 -1.28 -10.67 8.98
CA ASP A 161 -1.01 -10.02 10.27
C ASP A 161 -2.31 -9.56 10.96
N ALA A 162 -3.34 -9.22 10.16
CA ALA A 162 -4.66 -8.84 10.65
C ALA A 162 -5.69 -9.99 10.68
N ALA A 163 -5.27 -11.23 10.36
CA ALA A 163 -6.16 -12.40 10.23
C ALA A 163 -7.38 -12.16 9.31
N LYS A 164 -7.19 -11.42 8.21
CA LYS A 164 -8.23 -11.09 7.22
C LYS A 164 -8.18 -11.99 5.99
N PRO A 165 -9.31 -12.27 5.34
CA PRO A 165 -9.33 -13.00 4.07
C PRO A 165 -8.56 -12.26 2.95
N PHE A 166 -7.63 -12.98 2.30
CA PHE A 166 -6.82 -12.44 1.21
C PHE A 166 -7.31 -12.93 -0.15
N ALA A 167 -7.51 -12.00 -1.09
CA ALA A 167 -8.00 -12.27 -2.44
C ALA A 167 -6.97 -11.82 -3.50
N PRO A 168 -5.91 -12.61 -3.78
CA PRO A 168 -4.76 -12.19 -4.59
C PRO A 168 -5.08 -11.85 -6.05
N ASP A 169 -6.13 -12.43 -6.59
CA ASP A 169 -6.50 -12.37 -8.02
C ASP A 169 -7.95 -11.94 -8.22
N MET A 170 -8.53 -11.28 -7.22
CA MET A 170 -9.89 -10.72 -7.27
C MET A 170 -10.09 -9.87 -8.52
N LEU A 171 -9.09 -9.05 -8.81
CA LEU A 171 -9.03 -8.19 -9.98
C LEU A 171 -7.99 -8.70 -10.96
N GLN A 172 -8.35 -8.61 -12.24
CA GLN A 172 -7.47 -8.91 -13.36
C GLN A 172 -7.36 -7.70 -14.26
N ARG A 173 -6.14 -7.45 -14.76
CA ARG A 173 -5.89 -6.42 -15.76
C ARG A 173 -5.91 -7.04 -17.17
N ARG A 174 -7.00 -6.81 -17.93
CA ARG A 174 -7.25 -7.45 -19.24
C ARG A 174 -6.54 -6.79 -20.42
N LYS A 175 -6.16 -5.51 -20.31
CA LYS A 175 -5.55 -4.74 -21.43
C LYS A 175 -4.24 -4.06 -21.03
N ARG A 176 -3.29 -4.02 -21.97
CA ARG A 176 -2.08 -3.18 -21.89
C ARG A 176 -2.48 -1.73 -22.14
N THR A 177 -2.12 -0.84 -21.22
CA THR A 177 -2.29 0.60 -21.41
C THR A 177 -0.91 1.23 -21.61
N PRO A 178 -0.72 2.13 -22.59
CA PRO A 178 0.50 2.91 -22.70
C PRO A 178 0.83 3.67 -21.40
N THR A 179 2.11 3.97 -21.18
CA THR A 179 2.60 4.77 -20.04
C THR A 179 1.93 6.15 -20.00
N GLN A 180 1.62 6.64 -18.80
CA GLN A 180 0.82 7.85 -18.58
C GLN A 180 1.62 9.16 -18.62
N ALA A 181 2.91 9.12 -18.94
CA ALA A 181 3.73 10.31 -19.09
C ALA A 181 3.24 11.13 -20.30
N GLY A 182 2.95 12.42 -20.11
CA GLY A 182 2.51 13.32 -21.18
C GLY A 182 1.03 13.27 -21.59
N LEU A 183 0.16 12.48 -20.93
CA LEU A 183 -1.26 12.42 -21.30
C LEU A 183 -2.11 13.46 -20.56
N SER A 184 -3.08 14.08 -21.26
CA SER A 184 -4.06 14.97 -20.66
C SER A 184 -4.98 14.24 -19.65
N PRO A 185 -5.52 14.92 -18.63
CA PRO A 185 -6.42 14.31 -17.64
C PRO A 185 -7.61 13.55 -18.26
N SER A 186 -8.18 14.04 -19.36
CA SER A 186 -9.28 13.39 -20.08
C SER A 186 -8.86 12.13 -20.84
N LYS A 187 -7.64 12.11 -21.40
CA LYS A 187 -7.04 10.89 -21.99
C LYS A 187 -6.65 9.88 -20.91
N ARG A 188 -6.20 10.33 -19.73
CA ARG A 188 -5.96 9.46 -18.56
C ARG A 188 -7.25 8.76 -18.11
N ARG A 189 -8.39 9.46 -18.05
CA ARG A 189 -9.69 8.90 -17.60
C ARG A 189 -10.23 7.84 -18.58
N ARG A 190 -10.06 8.03 -19.89
CA ARG A 190 -10.45 7.06 -20.94
C ARG A 190 -9.53 5.84 -21.02
N ASN A 191 -8.22 6.03 -20.84
CA ASN A 191 -7.25 4.93 -20.95
C ASN A 191 -7.41 3.82 -19.90
N VAL A 192 -8.11 4.05 -18.78
CA VAL A 192 -8.30 3.04 -17.72
C VAL A 192 -9.66 2.34 -17.82
N GLN A 193 -10.60 2.83 -18.66
CA GLN A 193 -11.89 2.16 -18.85
C GLN A 193 -11.72 0.81 -19.57
N GLY A 194 -12.29 -0.26 -19.00
CA GLY A 194 -12.19 -1.61 -19.54
C GLY A 194 -10.81 -2.28 -19.39
N VAL A 195 -9.91 -1.68 -18.60
CA VAL A 195 -8.59 -2.25 -18.30
C VAL A 195 -8.66 -3.31 -17.19
N PHE A 196 -9.58 -3.15 -16.25
CA PHE A 196 -9.76 -4.05 -15.12
C PHE A 196 -11.08 -4.82 -15.19
N ALA A 197 -11.10 -6.03 -14.63
CA ALA A 197 -12.28 -6.86 -14.47
C ALA A 197 -12.18 -7.67 -13.17
N VAL A 198 -13.32 -7.99 -12.57
CA VAL A 198 -13.39 -9.01 -11.53
C VAL A 198 -13.18 -10.38 -12.17
N ASN A 199 -12.32 -11.21 -11.57
CA ASN A 199 -12.17 -12.60 -11.98
C ASN A 199 -13.48 -13.36 -11.70
N HIS A 200 -13.98 -14.12 -12.69
CA HIS A 200 -15.26 -14.81 -12.64
C HIS A 200 -15.51 -15.58 -11.33
N ARG A 201 -14.47 -16.24 -10.80
CA ARG A 201 -14.57 -17.01 -9.55
C ARG A 201 -14.95 -16.20 -8.30
N TRP A 202 -14.82 -14.88 -8.36
CA TRP A 202 -15.11 -13.96 -7.27
C TRP A 202 -16.46 -13.27 -7.39
N GLN A 203 -17.17 -13.39 -8.51
CA GLN A 203 -18.42 -12.65 -8.75
C GLN A 203 -19.45 -12.86 -7.63
N THR A 204 -19.67 -14.11 -7.21
CA THR A 204 -20.60 -14.43 -6.11
C THR A 204 -20.02 -14.16 -4.72
N ARG A 205 -18.69 -14.06 -4.57
CA ARG A 205 -18.02 -13.89 -3.27
C ARG A 205 -17.86 -12.43 -2.87
N ILE A 206 -17.96 -11.51 -3.82
CA ILE A 206 -17.83 -10.06 -3.60
C ILE A 206 -19.17 -9.42 -3.24
N GLU A 207 -20.29 -10.04 -3.61
CA GLU A 207 -21.62 -9.48 -3.39
C GLU A 207 -21.89 -9.15 -1.91
N GLY A 208 -22.26 -7.90 -1.64
CA GLY A 208 -22.49 -7.36 -0.30
C GLY A 208 -21.22 -7.15 0.54
N ARG A 209 -20.02 -7.45 0.03
CA ARG A 209 -18.77 -7.41 0.78
C ARG A 209 -18.02 -6.10 0.63
N ARG A 210 -17.33 -5.70 1.70
CA ARG A 210 -16.41 -4.57 1.73
C ARG A 210 -15.00 -5.01 1.37
N VAL A 211 -14.45 -4.39 0.33
CA VAL A 211 -13.11 -4.74 -0.19
C VAL A 211 -12.11 -3.64 0.15
N LEU A 212 -11.01 -4.00 0.80
CA LEU A 212 -9.86 -3.13 0.98
C LEU A 212 -8.84 -3.36 -0.15
N LEU A 213 -8.66 -2.34 -0.99
CA LEU A 213 -7.66 -2.35 -2.04
C LEU A 213 -6.31 -1.85 -1.54
N ILE A 214 -5.26 -2.63 -1.80
CA ILE A 214 -3.87 -2.25 -1.52
C ILE A 214 -3.17 -1.81 -2.80
N ASP A 215 -2.48 -0.67 -2.78
CA ASP A 215 -1.62 -0.18 -3.86
C ASP A 215 -0.32 0.43 -3.28
N ASP A 216 0.65 0.75 -4.14
CA ASP A 216 1.89 1.39 -3.69
C ASP A 216 1.72 2.91 -3.48
N VAL A 217 1.21 3.63 -4.47
CA VAL A 217 1.13 5.09 -4.45
C VAL A 217 -0.22 5.60 -4.95
N LEU A 218 -0.89 6.40 -4.12
CA LEU A 218 -2.08 7.14 -4.51
C LEU A 218 -1.69 8.50 -5.11
N THR A 219 -1.76 8.61 -6.42
CA THR A 219 -1.55 9.87 -7.16
C THR A 219 -2.88 10.55 -7.48
N THR A 220 -3.33 10.50 -8.73
CA THR A 220 -4.65 11.01 -9.16
C THR A 220 -5.80 10.10 -8.76
N GLY A 221 -5.51 8.89 -8.27
CA GLY A 221 -6.52 7.89 -7.97
C GLY A 221 -7.16 7.21 -9.19
N ALA A 222 -6.67 7.44 -10.42
CA ALA A 222 -7.28 6.89 -11.63
C ALA A 222 -7.32 5.35 -11.65
N THR A 223 -6.23 4.70 -11.23
CA THR A 223 -6.12 3.23 -11.16
C THR A 223 -7.11 2.66 -10.14
N VAL A 224 -7.08 3.17 -8.91
CA VAL A 224 -7.96 2.70 -7.83
C VAL A 224 -9.42 2.99 -8.17
N THR A 225 -9.74 4.16 -8.74
CA THR A 225 -11.08 4.51 -9.22
C THR A 225 -11.62 3.48 -10.21
N ALA A 226 -10.79 3.04 -11.16
CA ALA A 226 -11.22 2.05 -12.14
C ALA A 226 -11.42 0.66 -11.53
N CYS A 227 -10.55 0.26 -10.60
CA CYS A 227 -10.70 -0.98 -9.84
C CYS A 227 -11.96 -0.96 -8.99
N THR A 228 -12.19 0.12 -8.23
CA THR A 228 -13.39 0.34 -7.42
C THR A 228 -14.66 0.27 -8.25
N LYS A 229 -14.73 0.94 -9.41
CA LYS A 229 -15.91 0.87 -10.29
C LYS A 229 -16.25 -0.55 -10.71
N VAL A 230 -15.24 -1.38 -10.96
CA VAL A 230 -15.41 -2.77 -11.37
C VAL A 230 -15.89 -3.64 -10.20
N LEU A 231 -15.36 -3.42 -9.00
CA LEU A 231 -15.81 -4.11 -7.79
C LEU A 231 -17.25 -3.75 -7.40
N LEU A 232 -17.59 -2.46 -7.40
CA LEU A 232 -18.95 -2.00 -7.08
C LEU A 232 -19.98 -2.54 -8.09
N ARG A 233 -19.64 -2.57 -9.38
CA ARG A 233 -20.49 -3.20 -10.41
C ARG A 233 -20.65 -4.70 -10.23
N ALA A 234 -19.69 -5.35 -9.58
CA ALA A 234 -19.76 -6.77 -9.22
C ALA A 234 -20.47 -7.01 -7.87
N GLY A 235 -21.09 -5.98 -7.28
CA GLY A 235 -21.90 -6.11 -6.07
C GLY A 235 -21.19 -5.83 -4.75
N ALA A 236 -19.94 -5.34 -4.76
CA ALA A 236 -19.28 -4.93 -3.51
C ALA A 236 -20.09 -3.83 -2.80
N SER A 237 -20.27 -3.93 -1.48
CA SER A 237 -21.00 -2.94 -0.68
C SER A 237 -20.19 -1.66 -0.44
N GLY A 238 -18.86 -1.76 -0.48
CA GLY A 238 -17.96 -0.64 -0.33
C GLY A 238 -16.53 -1.01 -0.72
N VAL A 239 -15.74 -0.02 -1.12
CA VAL A 239 -14.33 -0.21 -1.44
C VAL A 239 -13.52 0.86 -0.76
N ASP A 240 -12.65 0.45 0.15
CA ASP A 240 -11.64 1.30 0.79
C ASP A 240 -10.28 1.08 0.11
N VAL A 241 -9.38 2.05 0.26
CA VAL A 241 -8.04 2.04 -0.37
C VAL A 241 -6.98 2.31 0.68
N LEU A 242 -5.89 1.54 0.65
CA LEU A 242 -4.73 1.74 1.52
C LEU A 242 -3.45 1.67 0.68
N THR A 243 -2.64 2.74 0.74
CA THR A 243 -1.39 2.84 -0.02
C THR A 243 -0.19 3.16 0.84
N LEU A 244 1.02 2.86 0.36
CA LEU A 244 2.23 3.24 1.10
C LEU A 244 2.36 4.75 1.13
N ALA A 245 2.31 5.37 -0.05
CA ALA A 245 2.45 6.80 -0.16
C ALA A 245 1.27 7.45 -0.88
N ARG A 246 1.09 8.76 -0.68
CA ARG A 246 0.19 9.57 -1.50
C ARG A 246 0.81 10.89 -1.89
N VAL A 247 0.45 11.41 -3.06
CA VAL A 247 0.81 12.78 -3.41
C VAL A 247 0.01 13.74 -2.52
N VAL A 248 0.72 14.54 -1.75
CA VAL A 248 0.19 15.70 -1.03
C VAL A 248 0.59 16.90 -1.89
N ARG A 249 -0.38 17.65 -2.39
CA ARG A 249 -0.07 18.92 -3.05
C ARG A 249 0.02 19.95 -1.93
N SER A 250 1.21 20.47 -1.66
CA SER A 250 1.34 21.68 -0.87
C SER A 250 0.63 22.79 -1.61
N ASN A 251 -0.20 23.57 -0.90
CA ASN A 251 -0.76 24.80 -1.45
C ASN A 251 0.30 25.94 -1.48
N ARG A 252 1.58 25.56 -1.53
CA ARG A 252 2.73 26.45 -1.74
C ARG A 252 3.07 26.36 -3.21
N ASP A 253 2.42 27.21 -3.99
CA ASP A 253 2.91 27.95 -5.16
C ASP A 253 1.74 28.74 -5.77
#